data_AF-A0A2R4XG48-F1
#
_entry.id   AF-A0A2R4XG48-F1
#
_cell.length_a   1.000
_cell.length_b   1.000
_cell.length_c   1.000
_cell.angle_alpha   90.00
_cell.angle_beta   90.00
_cell.angle_gamma   90.00
#
_symmetry.space_group_name_H-M   'P 1'
#
loop_
_entity.id
_entity.type
_entity.pdbx_description
1 polymer ?
#
loop_
_entity_poly.entity_id
_entity_poly.type
_entity_poly.pdbx_seq_one_letter_code
_entity_poly.pdbx_strand_id
1 'polypeptide(L)'
;MAIGPGRWLQSHICRPGFLELLCRYRLVLARCIRRGQWDVIGLRLGATYGWHNVSSTRTAAFSGFSNNLSASYQARSVQLFGEAGYQIDVRPARLELFAGLAYVNLSTPDFAESGGVAALRIKGNDSNTTFSTLGMRGDTQFRMGQMQATLRGTLGWRHAFGDVTPTSTNAFISGSPFPVSGVPIARNAAIVSAGLDMQISQQATLGIYYEGQFGSGEQQHGVNASLSVRF
;
A
#
# COMPACT_ATOMS: atom_id res chain seq x y z
N MET A 1 5.69 18.21 -7.29
CA MET A 1 5.65 16.80 -7.73
C MET A 1 5.81 15.97 -6.48
N ALA A 2 4.69 15.55 -5.89
CA ALA A 2 4.63 14.95 -4.57
C ALA A 2 4.76 13.43 -4.68
N ILE A 3 5.74 12.86 -3.99
CA ILE A 3 5.89 11.42 -3.80
C ILE A 3 5.08 11.07 -2.54
N GLY A 4 3.82 10.67 -2.73
CA GLY A 4 2.94 10.22 -1.66
C GLY A 4 3.32 8.81 -1.19
N PRO A 5 3.37 8.51 0.12
CA PRO A 5 3.63 7.16 0.58
C PRO A 5 2.33 6.33 0.49
N GLY A 6 2.39 5.29 -0.33
CA GLY A 6 1.46 4.17 -0.25
C GLY A 6 0.28 4.25 -1.20
N ARG A 7 0.44 3.74 -2.41
CA ARG A 7 -0.57 2.85 -3.00
C ARG A 7 0.07 1.84 -3.94
N TRP A 8 0.01 0.58 -3.51
CA TRP A 8 0.08 -0.54 -4.42
C TRP A 8 -1.21 -0.53 -5.24
N LEU A 9 -1.19 0.08 -6.42
CA LEU A 9 -2.18 -0.17 -7.46
C LEU A 9 -1.51 -0.15 -8.83
N GLN A 10 -1.42 -1.35 -9.36
CA GLN A 10 -1.62 -1.69 -10.76
C GLN A 10 -2.40 -0.58 -11.51
N SER A 11 -1.71 0.16 -12.37
CA SER A 11 -2.34 0.92 -13.45
C SER A 11 -1.56 0.67 -14.72
N HIS A 12 -2.12 -0.19 -15.57
CA HIS A 12 -1.68 -0.36 -16.94
C HIS A 12 -1.98 0.92 -17.72
N ILE A 13 -0.95 1.63 -18.17
CA ILE A 13 -1.03 2.51 -19.34
C ILE A 13 0.11 2.10 -20.26
N CYS A 14 -0.24 1.38 -21.32
CA CYS A 14 0.62 1.08 -22.45
C CYS A 14 1.05 2.39 -23.13
N ARG A 15 2.37 2.60 -23.24
CA ARG A 15 2.98 3.28 -24.39
C ARG A 15 4.04 2.34 -24.99
N PRO A 16 4.20 2.34 -26.33
CA PRO A 16 4.96 1.31 -27.01
C PRO A 16 6.47 1.59 -26.86
N GLY A 17 7.22 0.56 -26.47
CA GLY A 17 8.67 0.50 -26.67
C GLY A 17 9.54 0.85 -25.45
N PHE A 18 9.53 0.02 -24.41
CA PHE A 18 10.74 -0.38 -23.70
C PHE A 18 10.41 -1.58 -22.79
N LEU A 19 11.07 -2.72 -23.01
CA LEU A 19 11.00 -3.87 -22.12
C LEU A 19 11.73 -3.51 -20.80
N GLU A 20 11.00 -3.08 -19.77
CA GLU A 20 11.51 -3.09 -18.39
C GLU A 20 10.84 -4.23 -17.61
N LEU A 21 11.57 -5.34 -17.52
CA LEU A 21 11.30 -6.43 -16.60
C LEU A 21 11.48 -5.94 -15.16
N LEU A 22 10.40 -5.48 -14.53
CA LEU A 22 10.37 -5.28 -13.07
C LEU A 22 10.35 -6.64 -12.38
N CYS A 23 11.52 -7.23 -12.18
CA CYS A 23 11.70 -8.43 -11.37
C CYS A 23 11.54 -8.06 -9.89
N ARG A 24 10.32 -8.18 -9.34
CA ARG A 24 10.04 -7.95 -7.90
C ARG A 24 10.02 -9.29 -7.16
N TYR A 25 11.03 -9.58 -6.35
CA TYR A 25 10.97 -10.65 -5.36
C TYR A 25 10.32 -10.10 -4.08
N ARG A 26 9.12 -10.59 -3.74
CA ARG A 26 8.42 -10.28 -2.49
C ARG A 26 8.37 -11.57 -1.66
N LEU A 27 9.07 -11.61 -0.53
CA LEU A 27 8.89 -12.68 0.45
C LEU A 27 7.75 -12.27 1.39
N VAL A 28 6.69 -13.09 1.45
CA VAL A 28 5.61 -12.95 2.42
C VAL A 28 5.55 -14.23 3.23
N LEU A 29 5.77 -14.12 4.53
CA LEU A 29 5.51 -15.20 5.48
C LEU A 29 4.25 -14.83 6.25
N ALA A 30 3.20 -15.65 6.17
CA ALA A 30 1.98 -15.48 6.93
C ALA A 30 1.65 -16.79 7.65
N ARG A 31 1.41 -16.72 8.97
CA ARG A 31 0.97 -17.87 9.76
C ARG A 31 -0.36 -17.55 10.41
N CYS A 32 -1.35 -18.43 10.21
CA CYS A 32 -2.62 -18.42 10.93
C CYS A 32 -2.54 -19.47 12.03
N ILE A 33 -2.76 -19.07 13.29
CA ILE A 33 -2.85 -19.99 14.42
C ILE A 33 -4.29 -19.96 14.92
N ARG A 34 -5.01 -21.07 14.75
CA ARG A 34 -6.26 -21.36 15.47
C ARG A 34 -5.91 -22.30 16.62
N ARG A 35 -6.05 -21.85 17.87
CA ARG A 35 -5.88 -22.71 19.05
C ARG A 35 -7.26 -23.10 19.57
N GLY A 36 -7.50 -24.41 19.70
CA GLY A 36 -8.74 -24.96 20.25
C GLY A 36 -9.05 -24.43 21.66
N GLN A 37 -10.31 -24.62 22.07
CA GLN A 37 -11.05 -24.07 23.22
C GLN A 37 -11.38 -22.56 23.22
N TRP A 38 -10.80 -21.77 22.29
CA TRP A 38 -11.20 -20.37 21.98
C TRP A 38 -11.47 -20.21 20.48
N ASP A 39 -12.38 -21.02 19.93
CA ASP A 39 -12.62 -21.21 18.48
C ASP A 39 -13.07 -19.95 17.71
N VAL A 40 -13.21 -18.82 18.42
CA VAL A 40 -13.65 -17.52 17.91
C VAL A 40 -12.49 -16.53 17.71
N ILE A 41 -11.28 -16.77 18.24
CA ILE A 41 -10.14 -15.84 18.08
C ILE A 41 -9.14 -16.37 17.05
N GLY A 42 -8.91 -15.57 15.99
CA GLY A 42 -7.89 -15.80 14.98
C GLY A 42 -6.69 -14.87 15.16
N LEU A 43 -5.47 -15.39 15.06
CA LEU A 43 -4.25 -14.59 15.02
C LEU A 43 -3.55 -14.71 13.68
N ARG A 44 -3.20 -13.56 13.08
CA ARG A 44 -2.44 -13.46 11.83
C ARG A 44 -1.18 -12.64 12.09
N LEU A 45 -0.04 -13.17 11.67
CA LEU A 45 1.25 -12.50 11.77
C LEU A 45 1.96 -12.61 10.43
N GLY A 46 2.68 -11.57 10.04
CA GLY A 46 3.52 -11.64 8.86
C GLY A 46 4.55 -10.53 8.72
N ALA A 47 5.45 -10.75 7.78
CA ALA A 47 6.52 -9.83 7.44
C ALA A 47 6.67 -9.76 5.92
N THR A 48 7.00 -8.58 5.41
CA THR A 48 7.32 -8.38 4.00
C THR A 48 8.57 -7.52 3.87
N TYR A 49 9.41 -7.87 2.91
CA TYR A 49 10.58 -7.10 2.53
C TYR A 49 10.53 -6.83 1.03
N GLY A 50 10.93 -5.62 0.63
CA GLY A 50 10.86 -5.17 -0.76
C GLY A 50 11.99 -4.21 -1.11
N TRP A 51 12.37 -4.24 -2.38
CA TRP A 51 13.37 -3.36 -2.99
C TRP A 51 12.71 -2.60 -4.12
N HIS A 52 13.07 -1.33 -4.28
CA HIS A 52 12.42 -0.41 -5.20
C HIS A 52 13.48 0.33 -5.99
N ASN A 53 13.54 0.08 -7.30
CA ASN A 53 14.27 0.96 -8.21
C ASN A 53 13.38 2.16 -8.50
N VAL A 54 13.84 3.35 -8.13
CA VAL A 54 13.09 4.60 -8.29
C VAL A 54 13.83 5.49 -9.28
N SER A 55 13.14 5.86 -10.35
CA SER A 55 13.57 6.89 -11.29
C SER A 55 12.65 8.09 -11.14
N SER A 56 13.23 9.29 -10.99
CA SER A 56 12.50 10.53 -10.77
C SER A 56 12.99 11.60 -11.71
N THR A 57 12.07 12.41 -12.22
CA THR A 57 12.37 13.61 -13.01
C THR A 57 11.60 14.81 -12.46
N ARG A 58 12.23 15.98 -12.43
CA ARG A 58 11.58 17.24 -12.03
C ARG A 58 12.10 18.41 -12.87
N THR A 59 11.26 19.40 -13.08
CA THR A 59 11.66 20.65 -13.74
C THR A 59 11.81 21.77 -12.71
N ALA A 60 12.95 22.46 -12.73
CA ALA A 60 13.16 23.70 -12.00
C ALA A 60 13.12 24.86 -13.01
N ALA A 61 12.10 25.72 -12.94
CA ALA A 61 11.94 26.83 -13.87
C ALA A 61 11.56 28.14 -13.17
N PHE A 62 12.19 29.22 -13.59
CA PHE A 62 11.85 30.62 -13.26
C PHE A 62 12.23 31.50 -14.46
N SER A 63 11.92 32.80 -14.43
CA SER A 63 12.13 33.67 -15.60
C SER A 63 13.58 33.59 -16.12
N GLY A 64 13.75 33.18 -17.38
CA GLY A 64 15.06 32.99 -18.03
C GLY A 64 15.84 31.73 -17.64
N PHE A 65 15.28 30.82 -16.83
CA PHE A 65 15.95 29.61 -16.37
C PHE A 65 15.03 28.38 -16.45
N SER A 66 15.56 27.27 -16.96
CA SER A 66 14.90 25.96 -16.92
C SER A 66 15.93 24.83 -16.88
N ASN A 67 15.86 23.96 -15.88
CA ASN A 67 16.62 22.71 -15.82
C ASN A 67 15.66 21.54 -15.65
N ASN A 68 15.90 20.48 -16.42
CA ASN A 68 15.25 19.18 -16.23
C ASN A 68 16.21 18.30 -15.44
N LEU A 69 15.78 17.88 -14.27
CA LEU A 69 16.61 17.21 -13.28
C LEU A 69 16.14 15.78 -13.12
N SER A 70 17.08 14.84 -13.09
CA SER A 70 16.80 13.41 -12.98
C SER A 70 17.61 12.75 -11.89
N ALA A 71 17.05 11.71 -11.26
CA ALA A 71 17.73 10.85 -10.30
C ALA A 71 17.28 9.40 -10.44
N SER A 72 18.19 8.47 -10.18
CA SER A 72 17.91 7.03 -10.05
C SER A 72 18.53 6.50 -8.77
N TYR A 73 17.75 5.79 -7.96
CA TYR A 73 18.19 5.25 -6.67
C TYR A 73 17.40 3.98 -6.29
N GLN A 74 17.96 3.22 -5.35
CA GLN A 74 17.35 1.98 -4.85
C GLN A 74 16.90 2.13 -3.40
N ALA A 75 15.60 2.18 -3.17
CA ALA A 75 15.04 2.21 -1.82
C ALA A 75 14.66 0.79 -1.35
N ARG A 76 14.57 0.59 -0.04
CA ARG A 76 14.20 -0.68 0.58
C ARG A 76 13.10 -0.46 1.60
N SER A 77 12.18 -1.41 1.71
CA SER A 77 11.10 -1.34 2.67
C SER A 77 10.96 -2.66 3.44
N VAL A 78 10.84 -2.57 4.76
CA VAL A 78 10.44 -3.67 5.63
C VAL A 78 9.08 -3.35 6.21
N GLN A 79 8.17 -4.33 6.25
CA GLN A 79 6.90 -4.23 6.95
C GLN A 79 6.70 -5.46 7.82
N LEU A 80 6.36 -5.24 9.09
CA LEU A 80 5.97 -6.26 10.05
C LEU A 80 4.52 -5.99 10.44
N PHE A 81 3.68 -7.03 10.51
CA PHE A 81 2.30 -6.86 10.92
C PHE A 81 1.79 -8.00 11.78
N GLY A 82 0.84 -7.67 12.64
CA GLY A 82 0.08 -8.62 13.44
C GLY A 82 -1.38 -8.18 13.56
N GLU A 83 -2.28 -9.15 13.56
CA GLU A 83 -3.72 -8.94 13.64
C GLU A 83 -4.36 -10.01 14.53
N ALA A 84 -5.25 -9.56 15.39
CA ALA A 84 -6.16 -10.41 16.14
C ALA A 84 -7.59 -10.17 15.64
N GLY A 85 -8.29 -11.26 15.33
CA GLY A 85 -9.68 -11.26 14.88
C GLY A 85 -10.57 -12.03 15.84
N TYR A 86 -11.80 -11.57 16.03
CA TYR A 86 -12.85 -12.22 16.80
C TYR A 86 -14.06 -12.49 15.89
N GLN A 87 -14.36 -13.75 15.63
CA GLN A 87 -15.46 -14.17 14.77
C GLN A 87 -16.78 -14.17 15.54
N ILE A 88 -17.80 -13.60 14.90
CA ILE A 88 -19.19 -13.53 15.34
C ILE A 88 -20.03 -14.20 14.25
N ASP A 89 -20.70 -15.29 14.60
CA ASP A 89 -21.60 -15.97 13.69
C ASP A 89 -22.95 -15.25 13.64
N VAL A 90 -23.24 -14.57 12.52
CA VAL A 90 -24.47 -13.82 12.28
C VAL A 90 -25.17 -14.36 11.06
N ARG A 91 -25.79 -15.55 11.17
CA ARG A 91 -26.42 -16.22 10.03
C ARG A 91 -27.42 -15.29 9.31
N PRO A 92 -27.38 -15.19 7.96
CA PRO A 92 -26.62 -16.01 7.01
C PRO A 92 -25.17 -15.53 6.73
N ALA A 93 -24.68 -14.49 7.38
CA ALA A 93 -23.35 -13.92 7.20
C ALA A 93 -22.33 -14.39 8.26
N ARG A 94 -21.05 -14.20 7.97
CA ARG A 94 -19.98 -14.23 8.95
C ARG A 94 -19.45 -12.82 9.16
N LEU A 95 -19.25 -12.45 10.41
CA LEU A 95 -18.66 -11.16 10.79
C LEU A 95 -17.43 -11.43 11.65
N GLU A 96 -16.34 -10.71 11.40
CA GLU A 96 -15.11 -10.77 12.17
C GLU A 96 -14.69 -9.35 12.54
N LEU A 97 -14.67 -9.05 13.83
CA LEU A 97 -14.03 -7.82 14.34
C LEU A 97 -12.53 -8.06 14.39
N PHE A 98 -11.72 -7.09 14.01
CA PHE A 98 -10.27 -7.24 14.07
C PHE A 98 -9.55 -5.99 14.57
N ALA A 99 -8.42 -6.23 15.22
CA ALA A 99 -7.46 -5.22 15.63
C ALA A 99 -6.08 -5.62 15.12
N GLY A 100 -5.40 -4.70 14.45
CA GLY A 100 -4.11 -4.96 13.84
C GLY A 100 -3.09 -3.85 14.08
N LEU A 101 -1.83 -4.23 14.14
CA LEU A 101 -0.68 -3.34 14.17
C LEU A 101 0.23 -3.65 12.98
N ALA A 102 0.73 -2.62 12.33
CA ALA A 102 1.72 -2.74 11.26
C ALA A 102 2.83 -1.71 11.45
N TYR A 103 4.08 -2.16 11.46
CA TYR A 103 5.25 -1.31 11.45
C TYR A 103 5.88 -1.33 10.06
N VAL A 104 6.16 -0.15 9.50
CA VAL A 104 6.77 0.03 8.18
C VAL A 104 8.02 0.87 8.36
N ASN A 105 9.16 0.34 7.91
CA ASN A 105 10.41 1.08 7.74
C ASN A 105 10.70 1.21 6.24
N LEU A 106 10.95 2.45 5.80
CA LEU A 106 11.39 2.76 4.44
C LEU A 106 12.79 3.39 4.53
N SER A 107 13.78 2.68 4.01
CA SER A 107 15.16 3.13 3.92
C SER A 107 15.45 3.65 2.52
N THR A 108 15.79 4.93 2.43
CA THR A 108 16.21 5.58 1.18
C THR A 108 17.67 5.98 1.30
N PRO A 109 18.55 5.51 0.40
CA PRO A 109 19.96 5.90 0.43
C PRO A 109 20.12 7.38 0.07
N ASP A 110 21.32 7.91 0.27
CA ASP A 110 21.68 9.17 -0.36
C ASP A 110 21.62 9.07 -1.89
N PHE A 111 21.21 10.15 -2.53
CA PHE A 111 21.21 10.26 -3.98
C PHE A 111 21.43 11.69 -4.41
N ALA A 112 21.89 11.87 -5.65
CA ALA A 112 22.09 13.17 -6.26
C ALA A 112 21.30 13.25 -7.57
N GLU A 113 20.75 14.42 -7.82
CA GLU A 113 20.16 14.74 -9.11
C GLU A 113 21.25 15.13 -10.11
N SER A 114 20.95 14.91 -11.38
CA SER A 114 21.72 15.39 -12.53
C SER A 114 20.84 16.29 -13.39
N GLY A 115 21.42 17.07 -14.31
CA GLY A 115 20.65 17.85 -15.28
C GLY A 115 20.70 19.37 -15.12
N GLY A 116 21.61 19.89 -14.27
CA GLY A 116 21.98 21.31 -14.25
C GLY A 116 22.32 21.84 -12.85
N VAL A 117 22.50 23.16 -12.75
CA VAL A 117 22.97 23.85 -11.53
C VAL A 117 21.96 23.81 -10.37
N ALA A 118 20.68 23.57 -10.69
CA ALA A 118 19.62 23.40 -9.69
C ALA A 118 19.51 21.97 -9.14
N ALA A 119 20.44 21.08 -9.52
CA ALA A 119 20.53 19.72 -8.99
C ALA A 119 20.79 19.71 -7.48
N LEU A 120 20.08 18.82 -6.79
CA LEU A 120 20.21 18.62 -5.36
C LEU A 120 20.99 17.34 -5.04
N ARG A 121 21.74 17.37 -3.94
CA ARG A 121 22.15 16.19 -3.17
C ARG A 121 21.13 16.00 -2.06
N ILE A 122 20.54 14.82 -1.98
CA ILE A 122 19.56 14.43 -0.98
C ILE A 122 20.24 13.43 -0.05
N LYS A 123 20.28 13.74 1.25
CA LYS A 123 20.82 12.84 2.25
C LYS A 123 19.88 11.65 2.43
N GLY A 124 20.44 10.45 2.55
CA GLY A 124 19.69 9.25 2.88
C GLY A 124 18.91 9.40 4.19
N ASN A 125 17.76 8.75 4.26
CA ASN A 125 16.86 8.81 5.39
C ASN A 125 16.11 7.49 5.59
N ASP A 126 15.85 7.18 6.86
CA ASP A 126 14.99 6.07 7.27
C ASP A 126 13.69 6.64 7.85
N SER A 127 12.56 6.28 7.25
CA SER A 127 11.24 6.69 7.73
C SER A 127 10.54 5.51 8.40
N ASN A 128 10.02 5.75 9.61
CA ASN A 128 9.39 4.75 10.46
C ASN A 128 7.94 5.15 10.74
N THR A 129 7.01 4.38 10.18
CA THR A 129 5.58 4.60 10.41
C THR A 129 4.94 3.37 11.03
N THR A 130 4.22 3.56 12.12
CA THR A 130 3.40 2.50 12.73
C THR A 130 1.94 2.79 12.46
N PHE A 131 1.18 1.77 12.10
CA PHE A 131 -0.25 1.84 11.91
C PHE A 131 -0.97 0.96 12.91
N SER A 132 -2.02 1.49 13.54
CA SER A 132 -3.03 0.70 14.24
C SER A 132 -4.31 0.70 13.41
N THR A 133 -4.93 -0.47 13.26
CA THR A 133 -6.19 -0.61 12.54
C THR A 133 -7.20 -1.32 13.42
N LEU A 134 -8.38 -0.73 13.55
CA LEU A 134 -9.54 -1.36 14.15
C LEU A 134 -10.62 -1.46 13.07
N GLY A 135 -11.24 -2.63 12.92
CA GLY A 135 -12.25 -2.79 11.90
C GLY A 135 -13.11 -4.02 12.07
N MET A 136 -14.01 -4.17 11.12
CA MET A 136 -14.83 -5.35 10.95
C MET A 136 -14.80 -5.76 9.50
N ARG A 137 -14.75 -7.06 9.26
CA ARG A 137 -14.89 -7.66 7.94
C ARG A 137 -15.95 -8.74 7.99
N GLY A 138 -16.63 -8.96 6.89
CA GLY A 138 -17.63 -10.00 6.81
C GLY A 138 -17.83 -10.51 5.41
N ASP A 139 -18.46 -11.67 5.34
CA ASP A 139 -18.82 -12.30 4.08
C ASP A 139 -20.18 -12.98 4.18
N THR A 140 -20.91 -13.00 3.07
CA THR A 140 -22.17 -13.72 2.94
C THR A 140 -22.25 -14.41 1.59
N GLN A 141 -22.83 -15.60 1.60
CA GLN A 141 -23.01 -16.41 0.40
C GLN A 141 -24.49 -16.38 0.01
N PHE A 142 -24.73 -16.20 -1.28
CA PHE A 142 -26.07 -16.19 -1.84
C PHE A 142 -26.08 -16.77 -3.24
N ARG A 143 -27.26 -17.18 -3.70
CA ARG A 143 -27.45 -17.67 -5.06
C ARG A 143 -27.93 -16.52 -5.95
N MET A 144 -27.28 -16.35 -7.08
CA MET A 144 -27.71 -15.47 -8.16
C MET A 144 -28.12 -16.35 -9.36
N GLY A 145 -29.39 -16.75 -9.39
CA GLY A 145 -29.87 -17.78 -10.32
C GLY A 145 -29.23 -19.15 -10.05
N GLN A 146 -28.55 -19.70 -11.06
CA GLN A 146 -27.79 -20.96 -10.93
C GLN A 146 -26.37 -20.75 -10.36
N MET A 147 -25.93 -19.51 -10.20
CA MET A 147 -24.58 -19.15 -9.79
C MET A 147 -24.49 -18.98 -8.27
N GLN A 148 -23.45 -19.54 -7.65
CA GLN A 148 -23.10 -19.22 -6.27
C GLN A 148 -22.24 -17.95 -6.26
N ALA A 149 -22.61 -16.99 -5.41
CA ALA A 149 -21.90 -15.74 -5.24
C ALA A 149 -21.54 -15.51 -3.77
N THR A 150 -20.38 -14.88 -3.54
CA THR A 150 -19.94 -14.45 -2.20
C THR A 150 -19.73 -12.95 -2.22
N LEU A 151 -20.46 -12.22 -1.39
CA LEU A 151 -20.22 -10.81 -1.13
C LEU A 151 -19.31 -10.68 0.09
N ARG A 152 -18.25 -9.87 -0.02
CA ARG A 152 -17.31 -9.55 1.05
C ARG A 152 -17.26 -8.06 1.29
N GLY A 153 -17.12 -7.66 2.54
CA GLY A 153 -17.01 -6.26 2.94
C GLY A 153 -16.03 -6.07 4.09
N THR A 154 -15.37 -4.91 4.11
CA THR A 154 -14.55 -4.47 5.26
C THR A 154 -14.80 -3.00 5.51
N LEU A 155 -14.95 -2.65 6.78
CA LEU A 155 -14.92 -1.28 7.28
C LEU A 155 -13.89 -1.20 8.38
N GLY A 156 -13.02 -0.21 8.33
CA GLY A 156 -11.98 -0.03 9.33
C GLY A 156 -11.59 1.42 9.52
N TRP A 157 -10.99 1.70 10.66
CA TRP A 157 -10.31 2.94 10.97
C TRP A 157 -8.85 2.63 11.22
N ARG A 158 -7.98 3.37 10.55
CA ARG A 158 -6.53 3.27 10.69
C ARG A 158 -5.96 4.57 11.24
N HIS A 159 -5.14 4.44 12.28
CA HIS A 159 -4.36 5.52 12.84
C HIS A 159 -2.87 5.33 12.54
N ALA A 160 -2.18 6.41 12.14
CA ALA A 160 -0.75 6.41 11.84
C ALA A 160 0.05 7.17 12.91
N PHE A 161 1.15 6.58 13.36
CA PHE A 161 2.09 7.09 14.36
C PHE A 161 3.50 7.17 13.78
N GLY A 162 4.37 7.96 14.42
CA GLY A 162 5.77 8.13 14.00
C GLY A 162 5.91 9.18 12.91
N ASP A 163 6.70 8.86 11.88
CA ASP A 163 7.12 9.77 10.81
C ASP A 163 6.02 10.00 9.77
N VAL A 164 4.88 10.55 10.22
CA VAL A 164 3.72 10.81 9.34
C VAL A 164 3.93 12.01 8.43
N THR A 165 4.92 12.86 8.70
CA THR A 165 5.32 13.93 7.77
C THR A 165 6.71 13.58 7.26
N PRO A 166 6.85 13.10 6.01
CA PRO A 166 8.16 12.80 5.44
C PRO A 166 9.01 14.08 5.41
N THR A 167 10.25 14.02 5.89
CA THR A 167 11.20 15.13 5.79
C THR A 167 12.50 14.61 5.17
N SER A 168 13.04 15.36 4.21
CA SER A 168 14.35 15.08 3.60
C SER A 168 15.31 16.24 3.85
N THR A 169 16.61 15.95 3.94
CA THR A 169 17.65 16.99 4.01
C THR A 169 18.31 17.10 2.65
N ASN A 170 18.20 18.28 2.03
CA ASN A 170 18.63 18.55 0.68
C ASN A 170 19.75 19.60 0.69
N ALA A 171 20.64 19.58 -0.28
CA ALA A 171 21.64 20.62 -0.48
C ALA A 171 21.87 20.85 -1.98
N PHE A 172 22.06 22.10 -2.39
CA PHE A 172 22.64 22.38 -3.71
C PHE A 172 24.12 21.97 -3.72
N ILE A 173 24.69 21.72 -4.90
CA ILE A 173 26.08 21.26 -5.07
C ILE A 173 27.10 22.12 -4.29
N SER A 174 26.84 23.43 -4.19
CA SER A 174 27.68 24.41 -3.48
C SER A 174 26.93 25.16 -2.36
N GLY A 175 25.83 24.60 -1.83
CA GLY A 175 24.97 25.26 -0.84
C GLY A 175 24.92 24.54 0.51
N SER A 176 24.45 25.26 1.53
CA SER A 176 24.19 24.69 2.86
C SER A 176 22.99 23.72 2.83
N PRO A 177 22.98 22.66 3.66
CA PRO A 177 21.83 21.77 3.78
C PRO A 177 20.57 22.49 4.30
N PHE A 178 19.41 22.09 3.79
CA PHE A 178 18.10 22.59 4.20
C PHE A 178 17.06 21.45 4.22
N PRO A 179 16.10 21.48 5.16
CA PRO A 179 15.04 20.48 5.21
C PRO A 179 13.95 20.77 4.18
N VAL A 180 13.34 19.72 3.65
CA VAL A 180 12.14 19.78 2.82
C VAL A 180 11.10 18.81 3.38
N SER A 181 9.91 19.32 3.67
CA SER A 181 8.78 18.49 4.09
C SER A 181 8.00 18.02 2.87
N GLY A 182 7.71 16.73 2.83
CA GLY A 182 6.83 16.10 1.86
C GLY A 182 5.35 16.25 2.24
N VAL A 183 4.50 15.54 1.50
CA VAL A 183 3.06 15.47 1.80
C VAL A 183 2.85 14.57 3.01
N PRO A 184 2.16 15.03 4.07
CA PRO A 184 1.90 14.20 5.24
C PRO A 184 1.01 13.00 4.93
N ILE A 185 1.35 11.86 5.50
CA ILE A 185 0.48 10.70 5.63
C ILE A 185 -0.71 11.08 6.51
N ALA A 186 -1.92 10.77 6.07
CA ALA A 186 -3.12 10.97 6.88
C ALA A 186 -3.01 10.19 8.20
N ARG A 187 -3.00 10.92 9.33
CA ARG A 187 -2.94 10.33 10.68
C ARG A 187 -4.15 9.46 10.97
N ASN A 188 -5.31 9.81 10.46
CA ASN A 188 -6.54 9.04 10.58
C ASN A 188 -7.09 8.78 9.19
N ALA A 189 -7.41 7.53 8.90
CA ALA A 189 -8.04 7.15 7.64
C ALA A 189 -9.15 6.12 7.86
N ALA A 190 -10.27 6.31 7.18
CA ALA A 190 -11.29 5.27 7.02
C ALA A 190 -10.87 4.33 5.88
N ILE A 191 -11.00 3.02 6.11
CA ILE A 191 -10.76 1.97 5.14
C ILE A 191 -12.10 1.32 4.81
N VAL A 192 -12.42 1.25 3.52
CA VAL A 192 -13.65 0.64 3.03
C VAL A 192 -13.29 -0.32 1.91
N SER A 193 -13.81 -1.54 1.96
CA SER A 193 -13.70 -2.46 0.84
C SER A 193 -14.98 -3.21 0.57
N ALA A 194 -15.23 -3.53 -0.69
CA ALA A 194 -16.32 -4.39 -1.11
C ALA A 194 -15.82 -5.32 -2.22
N GLY A 195 -16.21 -6.59 -2.18
CA GLY A 195 -15.85 -7.57 -3.18
C GLY A 195 -16.97 -8.54 -3.48
N LEU A 196 -17.05 -8.98 -4.73
CA LEU A 196 -18.00 -9.97 -5.19
C LEU A 196 -17.26 -11.06 -5.96
N ASP A 197 -17.42 -12.31 -5.55
CA ASP A 197 -16.98 -13.47 -6.31
C ASP A 197 -18.17 -14.24 -6.81
N MET A 198 -18.04 -14.69 -8.03
CA MET A 198 -19.08 -15.33 -8.80
C MET A 198 -18.53 -16.63 -9.37
N GLN A 199 -19.13 -17.75 -8.97
CA GLN A 199 -18.77 -19.06 -9.49
C GLN A 199 -19.36 -19.26 -10.89
N ILE A 200 -18.70 -18.71 -11.90
CA ILE A 200 -19.19 -18.70 -13.30
C ILE A 200 -19.29 -20.11 -13.91
N SER A 201 -18.52 -21.08 -13.39
CA SER A 201 -18.67 -22.52 -13.70
C SER A 201 -18.22 -23.37 -12.51
N GLN A 202 -18.36 -24.69 -12.58
CA GLN A 202 -17.87 -25.60 -11.53
C GLN A 202 -16.35 -25.46 -11.28
N GLN A 203 -15.60 -24.96 -12.28
CA GLN A 203 -14.14 -24.85 -12.26
C GLN A 203 -13.62 -23.40 -12.26
N ALA A 204 -14.49 -22.41 -12.49
CA ALA A 204 -14.08 -21.02 -12.67
C ALA A 204 -14.79 -20.06 -11.73
N THR A 205 -14.05 -19.11 -11.18
CA THR A 205 -14.56 -18.03 -10.31
C THR A 205 -14.05 -16.68 -10.78
N LEU A 206 -14.98 -15.76 -11.04
CA LEU A 206 -14.69 -14.37 -11.36
C LEU A 206 -14.88 -13.52 -10.10
N GLY A 207 -13.86 -12.75 -9.73
CA GLY A 207 -13.88 -11.84 -8.59
C GLY A 207 -13.71 -10.40 -9.03
N ILE A 208 -14.47 -9.48 -8.43
CA ILE A 208 -14.29 -8.04 -8.55
C ILE A 208 -14.16 -7.47 -7.14
N TYR A 209 -13.17 -6.61 -6.91
CA TYR A 209 -12.87 -6.04 -5.61
C TYR A 209 -12.60 -4.54 -5.72
N TYR A 210 -13.13 -3.78 -4.78
CA TYR A 210 -12.89 -2.36 -4.61
C TYR A 210 -12.33 -2.07 -3.23
N GLU A 211 -11.33 -1.18 -3.16
CA GLU A 211 -10.73 -0.68 -1.93
C GLU A 211 -10.59 0.85 -1.92
N GLY A 212 -11.15 1.47 -0.91
CA GLY A 212 -11.10 2.89 -0.62
C GLY A 212 -10.35 3.17 0.67
N GLN A 213 -9.55 4.22 0.68
CA GLN A 213 -8.96 4.79 1.88
C GLN A 213 -9.17 6.31 1.87
N PHE A 214 -9.73 6.82 2.95
CA PHE A 214 -10.15 8.21 3.06
C PHE A 214 -9.51 8.85 4.29
N GLY A 215 -8.54 9.72 4.07
CA GLY A 215 -7.86 10.46 5.13
C GLY A 215 -7.85 11.95 4.87
N SER A 216 -7.44 12.73 5.87
CA SER A 216 -7.28 14.18 5.72
C SER A 216 -6.20 14.49 4.67
N GLY A 217 -6.59 15.10 3.55
CA GLY A 217 -5.67 15.51 2.48
C GLY A 217 -5.26 14.41 1.50
N GLU A 218 -5.67 13.15 1.74
CA GLU A 218 -5.30 12.00 0.91
C GLU A 218 -6.50 11.07 0.73
N GLN A 219 -6.85 10.82 -0.53
CA GLN A 219 -7.89 9.88 -0.92
C GLN A 219 -7.37 8.95 -1.99
N GLN A 220 -7.87 7.73 -1.91
CA GLN A 220 -7.12 6.61 -2.37
C GLN A 220 -8.16 5.55 -2.77
N HIS A 221 -8.18 5.15 -4.05
CA HIS A 221 -9.17 4.26 -4.64
C HIS A 221 -8.53 3.19 -5.51
N GLY A 222 -9.06 1.97 -5.45
CA GLY A 222 -8.49 0.81 -6.13
C GLY A 222 -9.57 -0.16 -6.55
N VAL A 223 -9.43 -0.68 -7.76
CA VAL A 223 -10.31 -1.73 -8.31
C VAL A 223 -9.44 -2.85 -8.84
N ASN A 224 -9.79 -4.08 -8.52
CA ASN A 224 -9.13 -5.29 -9.00
C ASN A 224 -10.18 -6.27 -9.53
N ALA A 225 -9.85 -6.97 -10.61
CA ALA A 225 -10.62 -8.10 -11.12
C ALA A 225 -9.71 -9.32 -11.25
N SER A 226 -10.22 -10.50 -10.84
CA SER A 226 -9.46 -11.75 -10.87
C SER A 226 -10.29 -12.89 -11.45
N LEU A 227 -9.68 -13.75 -12.27
CA LEU A 227 -10.27 -15.00 -12.74
C LEU A 227 -9.44 -16.18 -12.22
N SER A 228 -10.05 -17.04 -11.43
CA SER A 228 -9.43 -18.28 -10.93
C SER A 228 -10.03 -19.48 -11.63
N VAL A 229 -9.21 -20.31 -12.26
CA VAL A 229 -9.62 -21.54 -12.97
C VAL A 229 -8.90 -22.75 -12.37
N ARG A 230 -9.65 -23.80 -12.05
CA ARG A 230 -9.13 -25.08 -11.56
C ARG A 230 -9.19 -26.11 -12.69
N PHE A 231 -8.08 -26.81 -12.93
CA PHE A 231 -7.95 -27.88 -13.93
C PHE A 231 -7.88 -29.25 -13.24
#